data_AF-A0A952QVI3-F1
#
_entry.id   AF-A0A952QVI3-F1
#
_cell.length_a   1.000
_cell.length_b   1.000
_cell.length_c   1.000
_cell.angle_alpha   90.00
_cell.angle_beta   90.00
_cell.angle_gamma   90.00
#
_symmetry.space_group_name_H-M   'P 1'
#
loop_
_entity.id
_entity.type
_entity.pdbx_description
1 polymer ?
#
loop_
_entity_poly.entity_id
_entity_poly.type
_entity_poly.pdbx_seq_one_letter_code
_entity_poly.pdbx_strand_id
1 'polypeptide(L)'
;MPRQAGIIAPLVVVCAALIGLASAQSIAYTVQVLALSDRDAALGVMGDLQRQGYPAYVTRSTSAQGDVFRVRVGAFVNRPAAVNYAEAMPSVSGGRPVPALAESIPAGITPLAPRLLLEEDVSGMEARLLAFPDGSLVLRLQWRVPLAQAEYVVIQGGEVERVRAWRLAEGPGGERLRVRELPLWPDTWQQDSPEVRQAFAANLVALVAERIGVRASEVDAARYRPQGDEVPRLFVVERVPAGGDAPELLGVGLPASGVTAAGPIAYLGIDPTRLPGLPEGARVDLASGSVIGDLAVVPWPLGEPGAEPGAEAADDAAEQATLETVEGATAESEGSAVGAEGTGAGADGDGAAGDESAAAGTAAGAVVGDGWVASPDGEFVRLTAVDASTGATVSWRAGVGTPVWSDGRRLLALRSGKLLVYDFLLR
;
A
#
# COMPACT_ATOMS: atom_id res chain seq x y z
N MET A 1 -62.29 -12.82 23.05
CA MET A 1 -62.58 -12.34 21.68
C MET A 1 -62.96 -10.87 21.75
N PRO A 2 -62.58 -10.02 20.77
CA PRO A 2 -61.38 -10.06 19.92
C PRO A 2 -60.23 -9.38 20.72
N ARG A 3 -59.27 -8.55 20.25
CA ARG A 3 -58.74 -8.15 18.92
C ARG A 3 -57.26 -7.77 19.10
N GLN A 4 -56.45 -7.79 18.03
CA GLN A 4 -55.10 -7.21 17.99
C GLN A 4 -55.08 -5.86 17.25
N ALA A 5 -54.20 -4.96 17.69
CA ALA A 5 -53.45 -3.93 16.94
C ALA A 5 -52.50 -3.28 17.99
N GLY A 6 -51.22 -2.98 17.74
CA GLY A 6 -50.52 -2.68 16.49
C GLY A 6 -50.18 -1.18 16.47
N ILE A 7 -49.00 -0.81 15.93
CA ILE A 7 -48.37 0.55 15.93
C ILE A 7 -47.56 0.80 17.24
N ILE A 8 -46.22 0.63 17.29
CA ILE A 8 -45.09 1.31 16.59
C ILE A 8 -44.70 2.64 17.26
N ALA A 9 -43.40 2.78 17.55
CA ALA A 9 -42.77 3.93 18.22
C ALA A 9 -42.62 5.16 17.29
N PRO A 10 -42.24 6.34 17.84
CA PRO A 10 -40.81 6.72 17.92
C PRO A 10 -40.44 7.28 19.30
N LEU A 11 -39.22 7.23 19.86
CA LEU A 11 -37.85 7.02 19.36
C LEU A 11 -37.41 7.90 18.18
N VAL A 12 -37.19 9.19 18.43
CA VAL A 12 -36.09 10.03 17.87
C VAL A 12 -35.80 11.14 18.91
N VAL A 13 -34.60 11.72 18.88
CA VAL A 13 -34.10 12.84 19.73
C VAL A 13 -33.69 12.44 21.16
N VAL A 14 -32.42 12.05 21.33
CA VAL A 14 -31.36 12.69 22.16
C VAL A 14 -30.12 11.77 22.08
N CYS A 15 -29.41 11.82 20.95
CA CYS A 15 -28.09 11.17 20.75
C CYS A 15 -27.15 11.97 19.83
N ALA A 16 -27.54 13.16 19.37
CA ALA A 16 -26.82 13.92 18.33
C ALA A 16 -25.91 15.05 18.87
N ALA A 17 -25.57 15.05 20.16
CA ALA A 17 -24.91 16.17 20.84
C ALA A 17 -23.61 15.81 21.59
N LEU A 18 -23.03 14.62 21.37
CA LEU A 18 -21.80 14.16 22.05
C LEU A 18 -20.71 13.59 21.11
N ILE A 19 -20.82 13.80 19.79
CA ILE A 19 -19.77 13.42 18.82
C ILE A 19 -18.74 14.56 18.61
N GLY A 20 -19.08 15.79 18.98
CA GLY A 20 -18.15 16.93 18.93
C GLY A 20 -17.49 17.19 20.28
N LEU A 21 -16.34 16.56 20.56
CA LEU A 21 -15.23 17.06 21.40
C LEU A 21 -14.12 15.99 21.59
N ALA A 22 -13.60 15.48 20.47
CA ALA A 22 -12.34 14.74 20.43
C ALA A 22 -11.35 15.40 19.44
N SER A 23 -11.34 16.74 19.41
CA SER A 23 -10.25 17.51 18.83
C SER A 23 -9.01 17.36 19.73
N ALA A 24 -8.36 16.21 19.65
CA ALA A 24 -6.96 16.11 20.01
C ALA A 24 -6.23 17.24 19.28
N GLN A 25 -5.54 18.10 20.01
CA GLN A 25 -4.72 19.16 19.41
C GLN A 25 -3.64 18.45 18.59
N SER A 26 -3.88 18.32 17.28
CA SER A 26 -2.99 17.59 16.39
C SER A 26 -1.64 18.28 16.42
N ILE A 27 -0.64 17.62 17.01
CA ILE A 27 0.72 18.14 17.09
C ILE A 27 1.22 18.30 15.66
N ALA A 28 1.15 19.52 15.14
CA ALA A 28 1.43 19.79 13.75
C ALA A 28 2.95 19.93 13.56
N TYR A 29 3.49 19.18 12.61
CA TYR A 29 4.87 19.29 12.22
C TYR A 29 5.02 20.32 11.09
N THR A 30 6.19 20.93 11.00
CA THR A 30 6.55 21.91 9.99
C THR A 30 8.04 21.82 9.71
N VAL A 31 8.53 22.44 8.65
CA VAL A 31 9.98 22.55 8.39
C VAL A 31 10.42 23.96 8.75
N GLN A 32 11.31 24.11 9.74
CA GLN A 32 11.96 25.39 10.00
C GLN A 32 13.16 25.53 9.06
N VAL A 33 13.21 26.62 8.32
CA VAL A 33 14.23 26.88 7.29
C VAL A 33 15.29 27.86 7.79
N LEU A 34 14.85 28.89 8.52
CA LEU A 34 15.70 29.99 8.97
C LEU A 34 15.13 30.62 10.25
N ALA A 35 15.98 31.29 11.03
CA ALA A 35 15.57 32.15 12.14
C ALA A 35 16.41 33.44 12.10
N LEU A 36 15.74 34.59 12.11
CA LEU A 36 16.34 35.92 11.94
C LEU A 36 15.88 36.87 13.06
N SER A 37 16.70 37.87 13.40
CA SER A 37 16.30 38.98 14.26
C SER A 37 15.58 40.11 13.50
N ASP A 38 15.77 40.18 12.18
CA ASP A 38 15.12 41.14 11.29
C ASP A 38 13.81 40.56 10.72
N ARG A 39 12.72 41.32 10.87
CA ARG A 39 11.39 40.99 10.38
C ARG A 39 11.30 41.04 8.86
N ASP A 40 11.85 42.08 8.24
CA ASP A 40 11.64 42.37 6.83
C ASP A 40 12.48 41.41 5.97
N ALA A 41 13.68 41.06 6.45
CA ALA A 41 14.47 39.95 5.90
C ALA A 41 13.71 38.61 5.97
N ALA A 42 13.04 38.29 7.09
CA ALA A 42 12.25 37.06 7.23
C ALA A 42 11.03 37.03 6.31
N LEU A 43 10.35 38.18 6.11
CA LEU A 43 9.24 38.32 5.17
C LEU A 43 9.70 38.21 3.70
N GLY A 44 10.88 38.73 3.36
CA GLY A 44 11.50 38.55 2.04
C GLY A 44 11.70 37.07 1.71
N VAL A 45 12.37 36.33 2.61
CA VAL A 45 12.62 34.88 2.43
C VAL A 45 11.29 34.09 2.33
N MET A 46 10.28 34.45 3.13
CA MET A 46 8.94 33.86 3.03
C MET A 46 8.31 34.08 1.65
N GLY A 47 8.35 35.31 1.13
CA GLY A 47 7.82 35.66 -0.18
C GLY A 47 8.54 34.95 -1.33
N ASP A 48 9.87 34.78 -1.23
CA ASP A 48 10.68 34.05 -2.22
C ASP A 48 10.32 32.56 -2.26
N LEU A 49 10.10 31.95 -1.10
CA LEU A 49 9.64 30.56 -0.98
C LEU A 49 8.22 30.38 -1.51
N GLN A 50 7.31 31.30 -1.23
CA GLN A 50 5.94 31.27 -1.75
C GLN A 50 5.91 31.35 -3.29
N ARG A 51 6.75 32.19 -3.91
CA ARG A 51 6.87 32.26 -5.38
C ARG A 51 7.44 30.97 -6.01
N GLN A 52 8.16 30.16 -5.24
CA GLN A 52 8.62 28.82 -5.64
C GLN A 52 7.58 27.71 -5.35
N GLY A 53 6.40 28.06 -4.83
CA GLY A 53 5.33 27.11 -4.48
C GLY A 53 5.51 26.39 -3.15
N TYR A 54 6.45 26.82 -2.30
CA TYR A 54 6.53 26.35 -0.92
C TYR A 54 5.48 27.08 -0.06
N PRO A 55 4.64 26.37 0.73
CA PRO A 55 3.68 26.97 1.64
C PRO A 55 4.39 27.57 2.88
N ALA A 56 5.09 28.69 2.68
CA ALA A 56 5.93 29.33 3.68
C ALA A 56 5.16 30.35 4.54
N TYR A 57 5.56 30.49 5.79
CA TYR A 57 5.03 31.45 6.76
C TYR A 57 6.09 31.86 7.78
N VAL A 58 5.87 32.98 8.48
CA VAL A 58 6.76 33.49 9.54
C VAL A 58 6.06 33.44 10.89
N THR A 59 6.77 32.97 11.92
CA THR A 59 6.32 33.04 13.32
C THR A 59 7.28 33.90 14.12
N ARG A 60 6.74 34.78 14.98
CA ARG A 60 7.53 35.62 15.90
C ARG A 60 7.56 34.97 17.28
N SER A 61 8.75 34.77 17.83
CA SER A 61 8.96 34.43 19.24
C SER A 61 9.71 35.58 19.92
N THR A 62 9.07 36.23 20.89
CA THR A 62 9.67 37.30 21.69
C THR A 62 10.38 36.71 22.90
N SER A 63 11.61 37.14 23.16
CA SER A 63 12.44 36.70 24.29
C SER A 63 13.09 37.89 25.00
N ALA A 64 13.70 37.65 26.16
CA ALA A 64 14.50 38.66 26.86
C ALA A 64 15.73 39.15 26.06
N GLN A 65 16.12 38.44 25.00
CA GLN A 65 17.22 38.77 24.10
C GLN A 65 16.76 39.49 22.82
N GLY A 66 15.45 39.77 22.70
CA GLY A 66 14.82 40.38 21.52
C GLY A 66 13.84 39.43 20.81
N ASP A 67 13.31 39.91 19.69
CA ASP A 67 12.44 39.14 18.81
C ASP A 67 13.25 38.22 17.88
N VAL A 68 12.73 37.02 17.66
CA VAL A 68 13.21 36.08 16.64
C VAL A 68 12.07 35.71 15.71
N PHE A 69 12.27 35.94 14.42
CA PHE A 69 11.37 35.61 13.33
C PHE A 69 11.82 34.29 12.69
N ARG A 70 11.04 33.23 12.89
CA ARG A 70 11.31 31.89 12.34
C ARG A 70 10.54 31.72 11.04
N VAL A 71 11.27 31.50 9.94
CA VAL A 71 10.71 31.15 8.64
C VAL A 71 10.46 29.65 8.62
N ARG A 72 9.22 29.25 8.33
CA ARG A 72 8.73 27.88 8.34
C ARG A 72 8.00 27.54 7.04
N VAL A 73 7.97 26.27 6.67
CA VAL A 73 7.31 25.75 5.47
C VAL A 73 6.45 24.54 5.81
N GLY A 74 5.23 24.55 5.30
CA GLY A 74 4.32 23.41 5.32
C GLY A 74 3.70 23.10 6.67
N ALA A 75 2.69 22.25 6.60
CA ALA A 75 1.93 21.71 7.73
C ALA A 75 1.80 20.20 7.50
N PHE A 76 2.39 19.40 8.38
CA PHE A 76 2.46 17.95 8.23
C PHE A 76 1.79 17.29 9.44
N VAL A 77 1.00 16.25 9.18
CA VAL A 77 0.27 15.52 10.23
C VAL A 77 1.24 14.75 11.13
N ASN A 78 2.34 14.25 10.57
CA ASN A 78 3.31 13.44 11.30
C ASN A 78 4.77 13.82 11.00
N ARG A 79 5.66 13.45 11.93
CA ARG A 79 7.10 13.72 11.83
C ARG A 79 7.76 13.13 10.56
N PRO A 80 7.45 11.89 10.13
CA PRO A 80 8.06 11.31 8.92
C PRO A 80 7.86 12.14 7.65
N ALA A 81 6.66 12.72 7.45
CA ALA A 81 6.40 13.59 6.32
C ALA A 81 7.23 14.88 6.37
N ALA A 82 7.32 15.53 7.54
CA ALA A 82 8.14 16.73 7.72
C ALA A 82 9.66 16.46 7.59
N VAL A 83 10.14 15.28 8.02
CA VAL A 83 11.53 14.85 7.84
C VAL A 83 11.84 14.71 6.35
N ASN A 84 11.05 13.91 5.62
CA ASN A 84 11.24 13.69 4.18
C ASN A 84 11.21 15.01 3.39
N TYR A 85 10.29 15.90 3.73
CA TYR A 85 10.18 17.22 3.09
C TYR A 85 11.40 18.11 3.39
N ALA A 86 11.90 18.12 4.63
CA ALA A 86 13.10 18.87 5.00
C ALA A 86 14.36 18.35 4.29
N GLU A 87 14.46 17.03 4.06
CA GLU A 87 15.59 16.41 3.36
C GLU A 87 15.62 16.69 1.85
N ALA A 88 14.46 16.83 1.20
CA ALA A 88 14.36 17.23 -0.21
C ALA A 88 14.49 18.76 -0.43
N MET A 89 14.35 19.56 0.63
CA MET A 89 14.34 21.01 0.52
C MET A 89 15.76 21.58 0.41
N PRO A 90 16.05 22.47 -0.57
CA PRO A 90 17.36 23.09 -0.69
C PRO A 90 17.65 24.02 0.49
N SER A 91 18.94 24.23 0.80
CA SER A 91 19.37 25.24 1.78
C SER A 91 18.95 26.64 1.36
N VAL A 92 18.43 27.44 2.28
CA VAL A 92 17.90 28.79 2.02
C VAL A 92 18.69 29.82 2.82
N SER A 93 19.36 30.73 2.13
CA SER A 93 20.18 31.79 2.73
C SER A 93 21.19 31.28 3.78
N GLY A 94 21.79 30.12 3.53
CA GLY A 94 22.72 29.44 4.44
C GLY A 94 22.06 28.61 5.56
N GLY A 95 20.74 28.73 5.77
CA GLY A 95 19.97 27.86 6.66
C GLY A 95 19.72 26.49 6.05
N ARG A 96 19.91 25.42 6.84
CA ARG A 96 19.51 24.06 6.48
C ARG A 96 18.07 23.82 6.96
N PRO A 97 17.15 23.34 6.11
CA PRO A 97 15.81 22.95 6.52
C PRO A 97 15.85 21.82 7.56
N VAL A 98 15.07 21.96 8.63
CA VAL A 98 14.96 20.96 9.70
C VAL A 98 13.50 20.75 10.14
N PRO A 99 13.08 19.51 10.45
CA PRO A 99 11.74 19.25 10.97
C PRO A 99 11.59 19.86 12.37
N ALA A 100 10.49 20.55 12.60
CA ALA A 100 10.16 21.25 13.84
C ALA A 100 8.70 21.02 14.25
N LEU A 101 8.43 21.21 15.54
CA LEU A 101 7.06 21.30 16.06
C LEU A 101 6.51 22.71 15.84
N ALA A 102 5.22 22.80 15.50
CA ALA A 102 4.50 24.05 15.40
C ALA A 102 3.40 24.13 16.46
N GLU A 103 3.59 25.01 17.45
CA GLU A 103 2.59 25.37 18.46
C GLU A 103 1.35 26.03 17.83
N SER A 104 1.55 26.75 16.73
CA SER A 104 0.49 27.27 15.87
C SER A 104 0.97 27.33 14.42
N ILE A 105 0.17 26.82 13.49
CA ILE A 105 0.34 27.02 12.05
C ILE A 105 -0.82 27.89 11.56
N PRO A 106 -0.58 28.96 10.78
CA PRO A 106 -1.66 29.76 10.22
C PRO A 106 -2.67 28.92 9.41
N ALA A 107 -3.94 29.33 9.46
CA ALA A 107 -4.96 28.82 8.55
C ALA A 107 -4.68 29.26 7.10
N GLY A 108 -5.19 28.54 6.11
CA GLY A 108 -5.11 28.92 4.70
C GLY A 108 -3.74 28.73 4.01
N ILE A 109 -2.66 28.38 4.72
CA ILE A 109 -1.37 28.11 4.04
C ILE A 109 -1.38 26.82 3.22
N THR A 110 -2.18 25.84 3.64
CA THR A 110 -2.48 24.59 2.93
C THR A 110 -3.89 24.13 3.35
N PRO A 111 -4.80 23.76 2.43
CA PRO A 111 -6.11 23.20 2.79
C PRO A 111 -6.02 21.73 3.23
N LEU A 112 -4.97 21.02 2.80
CA LEU A 112 -4.68 19.64 3.17
C LEU A 112 -3.29 19.54 3.83
N ALA A 113 -3.16 18.65 4.81
CA ALA A 113 -1.93 18.28 5.48
C ALA A 113 -1.49 16.86 5.05
N PRO A 114 -0.30 16.68 4.45
CA PRO A 114 0.31 15.36 4.27
C PRO A 114 0.52 14.60 5.59
N ARG A 115 0.10 13.33 5.59
CA ARG A 115 0.52 12.27 6.51
C ARG A 115 1.28 11.22 5.69
N LEU A 116 2.56 10.98 5.99
CA LEU A 116 3.32 9.90 5.37
C LEU A 116 3.04 8.61 6.14
N LEU A 117 2.36 7.66 5.50
CA LEU A 117 1.96 6.39 6.09
C LEU A 117 3.07 5.33 5.95
N LEU A 118 3.65 5.24 4.75
CA LEU A 118 4.67 4.26 4.42
C LEU A 118 5.83 4.94 3.68
N GLU A 119 7.05 4.56 4.05
CA GLU A 119 8.25 4.70 3.24
C GLU A 119 8.92 3.33 3.23
N GLU A 120 9.06 2.73 2.05
CA GLU A 120 9.58 1.37 1.89
C GLU A 120 10.56 1.29 0.73
N ASP A 121 11.68 0.58 0.91
CA ASP A 121 12.58 0.27 -0.21
C ASP A 121 12.06 -0.98 -0.93
N VAL A 122 11.49 -0.76 -2.10
CA VAL A 122 10.89 -1.81 -2.94
C VAL A 122 11.85 -2.32 -4.02
N SER A 123 13.09 -1.84 -4.01
CA SER A 123 14.14 -2.23 -4.98
C SER A 123 14.37 -3.74 -4.99
N GLY A 124 14.22 -4.36 -6.16
CA GLY A 124 14.37 -5.82 -6.33
C GLY A 124 13.14 -6.66 -5.93
N MET A 125 12.09 -6.04 -5.38
CA MET A 125 10.83 -6.69 -5.07
C MET A 125 9.79 -6.48 -6.18
N GLU A 126 8.84 -7.42 -6.31
CA GLU A 126 7.59 -7.17 -7.01
C GLU A 126 6.58 -6.54 -6.03
N ALA A 127 6.20 -5.30 -6.31
CA ALA A 127 5.18 -4.56 -5.57
C ALA A 127 3.83 -4.60 -6.32
N ARG A 128 2.78 -5.04 -5.65
CA ARG A 128 1.39 -5.08 -6.16
C ARG A 128 0.44 -4.38 -5.21
N LEU A 129 -0.49 -3.63 -5.77
CA LEU A 129 -1.57 -2.95 -5.07
C LEU A 129 -2.84 -3.79 -5.13
N LEU A 130 -3.38 -4.06 -3.96
CA LEU A 130 -4.58 -4.82 -3.70
C LEU A 130 -5.47 -4.01 -2.75
N ALA A 131 -6.75 -4.35 -2.68
CA ALA A 131 -7.66 -3.83 -1.68
C ALA A 131 -8.28 -4.97 -0.86
N PHE A 132 -8.62 -4.70 0.40
CA PHE A 132 -9.58 -5.53 1.14
C PHE A 132 -11.01 -4.98 1.00
N PRO A 133 -12.05 -5.79 1.26
CA PRO A 133 -13.45 -5.39 1.06
C PRO A 133 -13.90 -4.16 1.88
N ASP A 134 -13.17 -3.80 2.94
CA ASP A 134 -13.40 -2.62 3.79
C ASP A 134 -12.85 -1.30 3.19
N GLY A 135 -12.09 -1.36 2.09
CA GLY A 135 -11.38 -0.21 1.51
C GLY A 135 -9.97 0.02 2.06
N SER A 136 -9.41 -0.93 2.81
CA SER A 136 -7.98 -0.94 3.14
C SER A 136 -7.14 -1.14 1.90
N LEU A 137 -6.11 -0.30 1.74
CA LEU A 137 -5.10 -0.48 0.70
C LEU A 137 -4.08 -1.49 1.19
N VAL A 138 -3.75 -2.47 0.35
CA VAL A 138 -2.83 -3.56 0.68
C VAL A 138 -1.71 -3.57 -0.35
N LEU A 139 -0.50 -3.22 0.08
CA LEU A 139 0.70 -3.34 -0.72
C LEU A 139 1.32 -4.72 -0.46
N ARG A 140 1.33 -5.58 -1.49
CA ARG A 140 1.95 -6.91 -1.45
C ARG A 140 3.34 -6.83 -2.07
N LEU A 141 4.36 -7.08 -1.25
CA LEU A 141 5.77 -7.06 -1.61
C LEU A 141 6.31 -8.49 -1.66
N GLN A 142 6.89 -8.92 -2.78
CA GLN A 142 7.45 -10.27 -2.90
C GLN A 142 8.78 -10.30 -3.65
N TRP A 143 9.75 -10.99 -3.07
CA TRP A 143 10.97 -11.42 -3.75
C TRP A 143 10.66 -12.55 -4.72
N ARG A 144 11.06 -12.39 -6.00
CA ARG A 144 10.90 -13.45 -7.01
C ARG A 144 11.97 -14.53 -6.90
N VAL A 145 13.18 -14.17 -6.48
CA VAL A 145 14.33 -15.08 -6.33
C VAL A 145 15.14 -14.67 -5.10
N PRO A 146 15.32 -15.55 -4.09
CA PRO A 146 14.60 -16.80 -3.89
C PRO A 146 13.09 -16.53 -3.68
N LEU A 147 12.25 -17.49 -4.08
CA LEU A 147 10.82 -17.40 -3.86
C LEU A 147 10.50 -17.59 -2.37
N ALA A 148 9.82 -16.61 -1.77
CA ALA A 148 9.46 -16.61 -0.35
C ALA A 148 8.05 -16.04 -0.11
N GLN A 149 7.57 -16.13 1.13
CA GLN A 149 6.39 -15.39 1.59
C GLN A 149 6.48 -13.92 1.19
N ALA A 150 5.37 -13.40 0.70
CA ALA A 150 5.19 -11.97 0.52
C ALA A 150 5.00 -11.29 1.88
N GLU A 151 5.34 -10.02 1.93
CA GLU A 151 4.92 -9.11 2.98
C GLU A 151 3.70 -8.33 2.49
N TYR A 152 2.60 -8.43 3.24
CA TYR A 152 1.39 -7.65 3.03
C TYR A 152 1.44 -6.47 3.99
N VAL A 153 1.61 -5.27 3.44
CA VAL A 153 1.53 -4.01 4.16
C VAL A 153 0.11 -3.48 4.03
N VAL A 154 -0.70 -3.67 5.07
CA VAL A 154 -2.13 -3.29 5.13
C VAL A 154 -2.23 -1.89 5.71
N ILE A 155 -2.92 -0.99 5.01
CA ILE A 155 -3.02 0.44 5.36
C ILE A 155 -4.50 0.78 5.59
N GLN A 156 -4.90 0.93 6.86
CA GLN A 156 -6.29 1.12 7.30
C GLN A 156 -6.37 2.28 8.30
N GLY A 157 -7.25 3.26 8.10
CA GLY A 157 -7.39 4.44 9.00
C GLY A 157 -6.14 5.35 9.11
N GLY A 158 -5.05 4.99 8.44
CA GLY A 158 -3.72 5.57 8.58
C GLY A 158 -2.83 4.88 9.62
N GLU A 159 -3.26 3.73 10.14
CA GLU A 159 -2.37 2.72 10.71
C GLU A 159 -1.77 1.86 9.59
N VAL A 160 -0.64 1.22 9.88
CA VAL A 160 0.08 0.34 8.96
C VAL A 160 0.44 -0.96 9.66
N GLU A 161 -0.11 -2.07 9.17
CA GLU A 161 0.18 -3.41 9.66
C GLU A 161 1.01 -4.20 8.64
N ARG A 162 1.91 -5.06 9.12
CA ARG A 162 2.76 -5.94 8.29
C ARG A 162 2.48 -7.39 8.60
N VAL A 163 2.04 -8.15 7.60
CA VAL A 163 1.73 -9.58 7.71
C VAL A 163 2.54 -10.37 6.69
N ARG A 164 3.34 -11.33 7.16
CA ARG A 164 4.07 -12.25 6.27
C ARG A 164 3.18 -13.45 5.94
N ALA A 165 2.96 -13.69 4.66
CA ALA A 165 2.12 -14.77 4.16
C ALA A 165 2.42 -15.08 2.68
N TRP A 166 2.03 -16.26 2.23
CA TRP A 166 1.90 -16.59 0.80
C TRP A 166 0.63 -15.97 0.22
N ARG A 167 -0.48 -16.11 0.96
CA ARG A 167 -1.77 -15.47 0.67
C ARG A 167 -2.39 -14.91 1.94
N LEU A 168 -3.10 -13.79 1.82
CA LEU A 168 -3.84 -13.14 2.91
C LEU A 168 -5.14 -12.55 2.37
N ALA A 169 -6.26 -12.83 3.03
CA ALA A 169 -7.53 -12.15 2.81
C ALA A 169 -8.14 -11.75 4.17
N GLU A 170 -8.94 -10.69 4.16
CA GLU A 170 -9.71 -10.22 5.31
C GLU A 170 -11.21 -10.36 5.01
N GLY A 171 -11.95 -10.87 6.00
CA GLY A 171 -13.37 -11.16 5.94
C GLY A 171 -14.22 -10.00 6.47
N PRO A 172 -15.54 -10.04 6.24
CA PRO A 172 -16.44 -8.94 6.58
C PRO A 172 -16.58 -8.68 8.10
N GLY A 173 -16.19 -9.62 8.96
CA GLY A 173 -16.14 -9.44 10.42
C GLY A 173 -14.76 -9.03 10.94
N GLY A 174 -13.77 -8.80 10.07
CA GLY A 174 -12.37 -8.54 10.44
C GLY A 174 -11.55 -9.80 10.74
N GLU A 175 -12.13 -10.98 10.57
CA GLU A 175 -11.39 -12.25 10.60
C GLU A 175 -10.49 -12.38 9.37
N ARG A 176 -9.36 -13.09 9.50
CA ARG A 176 -8.38 -13.21 8.40
C ARG A 176 -8.08 -14.65 8.06
N LEU A 177 -8.03 -14.94 6.76
CA LEU A 177 -7.51 -16.20 6.25
C LEU A 177 -6.12 -15.98 5.69
N ARG A 178 -5.14 -16.75 6.16
CA ARG A 178 -3.75 -16.65 5.71
C ARG A 178 -3.13 -18.01 5.44
N VAL A 179 -2.27 -18.06 4.43
CA VAL A 179 -1.36 -19.18 4.17
C VAL A 179 0.04 -18.73 4.57
N ARG A 180 0.67 -19.37 5.56
CA ARG A 180 2.02 -19.01 6.04
C ARG A 180 2.88 -20.25 6.25
N GLU A 181 4.16 -20.06 6.52
CA GLU A 181 4.98 -21.15 7.09
C GLU A 181 4.83 -21.23 8.62
N LEU A 182 4.88 -22.45 9.12
CA LEU A 182 5.04 -22.83 10.51
C LEU A 182 6.39 -23.56 10.63
N PRO A 183 7.40 -22.99 11.32
CA PRO A 183 8.66 -23.69 11.57
C PRO A 183 8.42 -24.89 12.48
N LEU A 184 9.08 -26.01 12.17
CA LEU A 184 8.96 -27.26 12.93
C LEU A 184 10.00 -27.42 14.05
N TRP A 185 10.92 -26.47 14.20
CA TRP A 185 11.82 -26.37 15.34
C TRP A 185 11.68 -24.96 15.96
N PRO A 186 11.92 -24.78 17.28
CA PRO A 186 11.92 -23.47 17.92
C PRO A 186 13.10 -22.62 17.44
N ASP A 187 13.05 -21.31 17.67
CA ASP A 187 14.15 -20.39 17.30
C ASP A 187 15.50 -20.75 17.96
N THR A 188 15.46 -21.48 19.09
CA THR A 188 16.63 -21.96 19.85
C THR A 188 17.25 -23.26 19.32
N TRP A 189 16.72 -23.85 18.23
CA TRP A 189 17.03 -25.21 17.76
C TRP A 189 18.52 -25.57 17.63
N GLN A 190 19.38 -24.58 17.39
CA GLN A 190 20.84 -24.77 17.27
C GLN A 190 21.49 -25.25 18.58
N GLN A 191 20.81 -25.03 19.71
CA GLN A 191 21.22 -25.48 21.04
C GLN A 191 20.71 -26.90 21.36
N ASP A 192 19.76 -27.40 20.56
CA ASP A 192 19.05 -28.67 20.78
C ASP A 192 19.68 -29.84 20.01
N SER A 193 19.76 -30.99 20.67
CA SER A 193 20.23 -32.23 20.03
C SER A 193 19.31 -32.63 18.86
N PRO A 194 19.82 -33.37 17.85
CA PRO A 194 19.00 -33.85 16.74
C PRO A 194 17.75 -34.63 17.19
N GLU A 195 17.85 -35.38 18.29
CA GLU A 195 16.76 -36.17 18.89
C GLU A 195 15.67 -35.27 19.48
N VAL A 196 16.05 -34.22 20.21
CA VAL A 196 15.12 -33.22 20.76
C VAL A 196 14.40 -32.50 19.62
N ARG A 197 15.12 -32.08 18.58
CA ARG A 197 14.56 -31.46 17.38
C ARG A 197 13.58 -32.36 16.64
N GLN A 198 13.88 -33.66 16.52
CA GLN A 198 12.98 -34.64 15.91
C GLN A 198 11.72 -34.88 16.77
N ALA A 199 11.87 -35.03 18.09
CA ALA A 199 10.74 -35.21 19.00
C ALA A 199 9.79 -34.00 19.00
N PHE A 200 10.33 -32.78 19.02
CA PHE A 200 9.53 -31.55 18.91
C PHE A 200 8.79 -31.48 17.57
N ALA A 201 9.48 -31.74 16.45
CA ALA A 201 8.87 -31.74 15.12
C ALA A 201 7.80 -32.85 14.94
N ALA A 202 7.94 -33.99 15.61
CA ALA A 202 6.95 -35.07 15.62
C ALA A 202 5.70 -34.66 16.43
N ASN A 203 5.89 -34.07 17.62
CA ASN A 203 4.80 -33.56 18.45
C ASN A 203 3.99 -32.48 17.72
N LEU A 204 4.66 -31.53 17.07
CA LEU A 204 3.98 -30.46 16.33
C LEU A 204 3.24 -31.01 15.10
N VAL A 205 3.80 -31.99 14.39
CA VAL A 205 3.09 -32.71 13.30
C VAL A 205 1.86 -33.44 13.81
N ALA A 206 1.94 -34.10 14.97
CA ALA A 206 0.79 -34.78 15.58
C ALA A 206 -0.33 -33.80 15.96
N LEU A 207 0.01 -32.67 16.61
CA LEU A 207 -0.95 -31.62 16.96
C LEU A 207 -1.61 -30.98 15.72
N VAL A 208 -0.83 -30.73 14.67
CA VAL A 208 -1.34 -30.23 13.39
C VAL A 208 -2.32 -31.22 12.77
N ALA A 209 -1.96 -32.51 12.74
CA ALA A 209 -2.78 -33.56 12.16
C ALA A 209 -4.10 -33.79 12.92
N GLU A 210 -4.06 -33.79 14.25
CA GLU A 210 -5.24 -33.83 15.13
C GLU A 210 -6.19 -32.66 14.84
N ARG A 211 -5.65 -31.44 14.72
CA ARG A 211 -6.45 -30.22 14.52
C ARG A 211 -7.16 -30.14 13.17
N ILE A 212 -6.58 -30.70 12.11
CA ILE A 212 -7.20 -30.73 10.76
C ILE A 212 -7.87 -32.07 10.43
N GLY A 213 -7.89 -33.03 11.35
CA GLY A 213 -8.58 -34.32 11.18
C GLY A 213 -7.94 -35.29 10.18
N VAL A 214 -6.62 -35.27 10.00
CA VAL A 214 -5.88 -36.18 9.08
C VAL A 214 -4.84 -37.03 9.84
N ARG A 215 -4.17 -37.96 9.16
CA ARG A 215 -3.14 -38.79 9.82
C ARG A 215 -1.82 -38.03 9.95
N ALA A 216 -1.13 -38.21 11.08
CA ALA A 216 0.18 -37.60 11.31
C ALA A 216 1.20 -37.91 10.19
N SER A 217 1.16 -39.11 9.60
CA SER A 217 2.01 -39.49 8.46
C SER A 217 1.78 -38.66 7.18
N GLU A 218 0.57 -38.15 6.98
CA GLU A 218 0.23 -37.32 5.80
C GLU A 218 0.76 -35.89 5.98
N VAL A 219 0.69 -35.36 7.21
CA VAL A 219 1.32 -34.07 7.57
C VAL A 219 2.85 -34.19 7.60
N ASP A 220 3.41 -35.33 8.03
CA ASP A 220 4.86 -35.58 8.01
C ASP A 220 5.40 -35.56 6.57
N ALA A 221 4.67 -36.16 5.62
CA ALA A 221 4.98 -36.11 4.19
C ALA A 221 4.87 -34.70 3.57
N ALA A 222 4.13 -33.78 4.20
CA ALA A 222 3.99 -32.39 3.75
C ALA A 222 5.15 -31.48 4.18
N ARG A 223 6.14 -32.00 4.93
CA ARG A 223 7.31 -31.24 5.41
C ARG A 223 8.12 -30.65 4.26
N TYR A 224 8.28 -29.33 4.27
CA TYR A 224 9.26 -28.65 3.45
C TYR A 224 10.59 -28.54 4.20
N ARG A 225 11.68 -28.98 3.59
CA ARG A 225 13.04 -28.66 4.05
C ARG A 225 13.68 -27.73 3.00
N PRO A 226 13.97 -26.46 3.34
CA PRO A 226 14.79 -25.59 2.49
C PRO A 226 16.18 -26.21 2.28
N GLN A 227 16.92 -25.74 1.27
CA GLN A 227 18.28 -26.24 1.03
C GLN A 227 19.24 -25.80 2.15
N GLY A 228 20.13 -26.70 2.59
CA GLY A 228 21.08 -26.44 3.69
C GLY A 228 20.58 -26.93 5.05
N ASP A 229 21.26 -26.49 6.12
CA ASP A 229 20.87 -26.77 7.52
C ASP A 229 19.83 -25.76 8.00
N GLU A 230 18.69 -25.71 7.30
CA GLU A 230 17.57 -24.84 7.62
C GLU A 230 16.44 -25.58 8.36
N VAL A 231 15.70 -24.81 9.17
CA VAL A 231 14.53 -25.29 9.91
C VAL A 231 13.48 -25.83 8.93
N PRO A 232 13.07 -27.13 9.05
CA PRO A 232 11.96 -27.68 8.29
C PRO A 232 10.66 -26.95 8.64
N ARG A 233 9.74 -26.83 7.69
CA ARG A 233 8.53 -26.01 7.81
C ARG A 233 7.32 -26.76 7.27
N LEU A 234 6.15 -26.45 7.80
CA LEU A 234 4.88 -26.75 7.15
C LEU A 234 4.31 -25.46 6.55
N PHE A 235 3.66 -25.57 5.40
CA PHE A 235 2.76 -24.51 4.94
C PHE A 235 1.42 -24.74 5.63
N VAL A 236 0.94 -23.77 6.39
CA VAL A 236 -0.32 -23.88 7.14
C VAL A 236 -1.34 -22.85 6.65
N VAL A 237 -2.59 -23.26 6.61
CA VAL A 237 -3.76 -22.40 6.35
C VAL A 237 -4.42 -22.13 7.68
N GLU A 238 -4.52 -20.86 8.06
CA GLU A 238 -5.09 -20.43 9.35
C GLU A 238 -6.22 -19.43 9.13
N ARG A 239 -7.27 -19.55 9.95
CA ARG A 239 -8.25 -18.50 10.21
C ARG A 239 -7.91 -17.83 11.54
N VAL A 240 -7.69 -16.52 11.52
CA VAL A 240 -7.44 -15.69 12.70
C VAL A 240 -8.72 -14.91 13.00
N PRO A 241 -9.41 -15.16 14.13
CA PRO A 241 -10.63 -14.41 14.48
C PRO A 241 -10.34 -12.93 14.76
N ALA A 242 -11.33 -12.07 14.49
CA ALA A 242 -11.29 -10.69 14.94
C ALA A 242 -11.31 -10.64 16.48
N GLY A 243 -10.32 -9.96 17.09
CA GLY A 243 -10.19 -9.86 18.55
C GLY A 243 -8.98 -10.56 19.16
N GLY A 244 -8.21 -11.32 18.37
CA GLY A 244 -6.93 -11.89 18.82
C GLY A 244 -7.01 -13.25 19.53
N ASP A 245 -8.13 -13.98 19.37
CA ASP A 245 -8.23 -15.38 19.76
C ASP A 245 -7.21 -16.26 19.04
N ALA A 246 -6.97 -17.45 19.59
CA ALA A 246 -6.04 -18.42 19.01
C ALA A 246 -6.43 -18.78 17.56
N PRO A 247 -5.50 -18.77 16.59
CA PRO A 247 -5.80 -19.12 15.21
C PRO A 247 -6.35 -20.54 15.07
N GLU A 248 -7.42 -20.68 14.30
CA GLU A 248 -7.97 -21.95 13.87
C GLU A 248 -7.14 -22.47 12.69
N LEU A 249 -6.57 -23.66 12.83
CA LEU A 249 -5.82 -24.32 11.77
C LEU A 249 -6.78 -25.10 10.85
N LEU A 250 -6.79 -24.77 9.56
CA LEU A 250 -7.72 -25.32 8.58
C LEU A 250 -7.10 -26.37 7.65
N GLY A 251 -5.78 -26.31 7.42
CA GLY A 251 -5.14 -27.22 6.47
C GLY A 251 -3.63 -27.03 6.34
N VAL A 252 -3.01 -27.94 5.60
CA VAL A 252 -1.55 -27.99 5.38
C VAL A 252 -1.24 -28.08 3.89
N GLY A 253 -0.40 -27.18 3.37
CA GLY A 253 0.02 -27.17 1.97
C GLY A 253 1.03 -28.27 1.65
N LEU A 254 0.94 -28.83 0.44
CA LEU A 254 1.75 -29.93 -0.07
C LEU A 254 2.83 -29.39 -1.04
N PRO A 255 4.03 -29.01 -0.56
CA PRO A 255 5.06 -28.38 -1.41
C PRO A 255 5.57 -29.30 -2.53
N ALA A 256 5.47 -30.62 -2.37
CA ALA A 256 5.82 -31.60 -3.40
C ALA A 256 4.94 -31.51 -4.66
N SER A 257 3.76 -30.88 -4.58
CA SER A 257 2.91 -30.57 -5.73
C SER A 257 3.40 -29.35 -6.55
N GLY A 258 4.42 -28.65 -6.06
CA GLY A 258 4.88 -27.36 -6.57
C GLY A 258 4.49 -26.19 -5.65
N VAL A 259 5.31 -25.14 -5.69
CA VAL A 259 5.12 -23.89 -4.92
C VAL A 259 5.21 -22.71 -5.89
N THR A 260 4.27 -21.78 -5.76
CA THR A 260 4.12 -20.59 -6.61
C THR A 260 4.26 -19.31 -5.77
N ALA A 261 4.18 -18.14 -6.41
CA ALA A 261 4.00 -16.85 -5.72
C ALA A 261 2.88 -16.87 -4.67
N ALA A 262 1.84 -17.69 -4.88
CA ALA A 262 0.69 -17.86 -4.00
C ALA A 262 0.84 -19.04 -3.01
N GLY A 263 2.04 -19.61 -2.84
CA GLY A 263 2.30 -20.77 -2.00
C GLY A 263 2.09 -22.11 -2.73
N PRO A 264 1.97 -23.23 -1.99
CA PRO A 264 1.74 -24.57 -2.54
C PRO A 264 0.50 -24.65 -3.44
N ILE A 265 0.51 -25.61 -4.36
CA ILE A 265 -0.58 -25.84 -5.32
C ILE A 265 -1.69 -26.71 -4.71
N ALA A 266 -1.33 -27.81 -4.01
CA ALA A 266 -2.27 -28.70 -3.33
C ALA A 266 -2.20 -28.60 -1.79
N TYR A 267 -3.26 -29.03 -1.09
CA TYR A 267 -3.42 -28.93 0.37
C TYR A 267 -4.11 -30.18 0.95
N LEU A 268 -3.88 -30.44 2.23
CA LEU A 268 -4.59 -31.39 3.09
C LEU A 268 -5.54 -30.65 4.03
N GLY A 269 -6.67 -31.27 4.39
CA GLY A 269 -7.65 -30.74 5.35
C GLY A 269 -8.56 -29.63 4.81
N ILE A 270 -8.19 -28.97 3.72
CA ILE A 270 -8.94 -27.86 3.12
C ILE A 270 -9.03 -27.98 1.60
N ASP A 271 -10.20 -27.65 1.05
CA ASP A 271 -10.42 -27.48 -0.38
C ASP A 271 -9.67 -26.24 -0.90
N PRO A 272 -8.87 -26.32 -1.99
CA PRO A 272 -8.17 -25.18 -2.58
C PRO A 272 -9.06 -23.97 -2.94
N THR A 273 -10.35 -24.18 -3.23
CA THR A 273 -11.34 -23.11 -3.48
C THR A 273 -11.65 -22.27 -2.24
N ARG A 274 -11.41 -22.81 -1.03
CA ARG A 274 -11.60 -22.13 0.26
C ARG A 274 -10.35 -21.38 0.75
N LEU A 275 -9.27 -21.35 -0.06
CA LEU A 275 -8.09 -20.54 0.23
C LEU A 275 -8.35 -19.06 -0.07
N PRO A 276 -7.60 -18.12 0.54
CA PRO A 276 -7.55 -16.75 0.06
C PRO A 276 -7.24 -16.69 -1.44
N GLY A 277 -7.98 -15.85 -2.16
CA GLY A 277 -7.62 -15.51 -3.53
C GLY A 277 -6.31 -14.73 -3.57
N LEU A 278 -5.64 -14.75 -4.74
CA LEU A 278 -4.58 -13.81 -5.05
C LEU A 278 -4.83 -13.25 -6.45
N PRO A 279 -5.64 -12.17 -6.59
CA PRO A 279 -5.84 -11.54 -7.88
C PRO A 279 -4.55 -10.88 -8.36
N GLU A 280 -4.48 -10.51 -9.63
CA GLU A 280 -3.27 -9.93 -10.21
C GLU A 280 -2.89 -8.61 -9.54
N GLY A 281 -3.88 -7.71 -9.40
CA GLY A 281 -3.73 -6.37 -8.81
C GLY A 281 -2.97 -5.40 -9.71
N ALA A 282 -2.95 -4.13 -9.33
CA ALA A 282 -2.18 -3.13 -10.05
C ALA A 282 -0.70 -3.27 -9.68
N ARG A 283 0.17 -3.49 -10.66
CA ARG A 283 1.60 -3.68 -10.44
C ARG A 283 2.33 -2.35 -10.48
N VAL A 284 3.17 -2.08 -9.48
CA VAL A 284 4.10 -0.94 -9.50
C VAL A 284 5.34 -1.35 -10.29
N ASP A 285 5.62 -0.67 -11.40
CA ASP A 285 6.86 -0.81 -12.15
C ASP A 285 7.84 0.32 -11.78
N LEU A 286 8.86 -0.06 -11.00
CA LEU A 286 9.89 0.84 -10.52
C LEU A 286 10.85 1.33 -11.61
N ALA A 287 10.94 0.62 -12.75
CA ALA A 287 11.83 0.99 -13.85
C ALA A 287 11.23 2.10 -14.71
N SER A 288 9.94 2.03 -15.03
CA SER A 288 9.21 3.11 -15.72
C SER A 288 8.65 4.19 -14.78
N GLY A 289 8.56 3.89 -13.47
CA GLY A 289 7.92 4.76 -12.49
C GLY A 289 6.40 4.83 -12.68
N SER A 290 5.77 3.74 -13.11
CA SER A 290 4.34 3.68 -13.43
C SER A 290 3.60 2.60 -12.64
N VAL A 291 2.27 2.67 -12.64
CA VAL A 291 1.40 1.61 -12.13
C VAL A 291 0.57 1.04 -13.29
N ILE A 292 0.59 -0.28 -13.43
CA ILE A 292 0.01 -1.01 -14.57
C ILE A 292 -1.08 -1.95 -14.07
N GLY A 293 -2.27 -1.87 -14.67
CA GLY A 293 -3.44 -2.66 -14.28
C GLY A 293 -4.28 -1.99 -13.19
N ASP A 294 -5.40 -2.62 -12.86
CA ASP A 294 -6.42 -2.08 -11.96
C ASP A 294 -6.29 -2.60 -10.52
N LEU A 295 -6.74 -1.79 -9.56
CA LEU A 295 -6.78 -2.16 -8.15
C LEU A 295 -7.79 -3.31 -7.94
N ALA A 296 -7.29 -4.50 -7.61
CA ALA A 296 -8.13 -5.66 -7.37
C ALA A 296 -8.44 -5.85 -5.89
N VAL A 297 -9.73 -6.06 -5.56
CA VAL A 297 -10.15 -6.49 -4.23
C VAL A 297 -9.77 -7.96 -4.05
N VAL A 298 -9.09 -8.30 -2.95
CA VAL A 298 -8.80 -9.69 -2.59
C VAL A 298 -10.11 -10.37 -2.18
N PRO A 299 -10.56 -11.42 -2.87
CA PRO A 299 -11.82 -12.05 -2.56
C PRO A 299 -11.70 -12.87 -1.27
N TRP A 300 -12.67 -12.66 -0.38
CA TRP A 300 -12.92 -13.61 0.70
C TRP A 300 -13.50 -14.90 0.11
N PRO A 301 -12.95 -16.09 0.41
CA PRO A 301 -13.51 -17.34 -0.08
C PRO A 301 -14.89 -17.60 0.54
N LEU A 302 -15.92 -17.63 -0.31
CA LEU A 302 -17.27 -17.98 0.10
C LEU A 302 -17.34 -19.48 0.39
N GLY A 303 -17.54 -19.83 1.66
CA GLY A 303 -17.80 -21.20 2.08
C GLY A 303 -18.46 -21.21 3.45
N GLU A 304 -19.76 -21.55 3.48
CA GLU A 304 -20.44 -21.76 4.76
C GLU A 304 -19.79 -22.92 5.52
N PRO A 305 -19.59 -22.79 6.84
CA PRO A 305 -19.09 -23.87 7.68
C PRO A 305 -20.20 -24.91 7.90
N GLY A 306 -20.37 -25.83 6.96
CA GLY A 306 -21.30 -26.97 7.14
C GLY A 306 -21.83 -27.64 5.87
N ALA A 307 -21.62 -27.09 4.68
CA ALA A 307 -22.03 -27.76 3.45
C ALA A 307 -21.14 -29.00 3.17
N GLU A 308 -21.67 -30.19 3.44
CA GLU A 308 -21.15 -31.45 2.90
C GLU A 308 -21.19 -31.40 1.36
N PRO A 309 -20.20 -31.96 0.65
CA PRO A 309 -20.22 -32.00 -0.80
C PRO A 309 -21.32 -32.97 -1.27
N GLY A 310 -22.45 -32.42 -1.72
CA GLY A 310 -23.50 -33.17 -2.39
C GLY A 310 -22.94 -33.85 -3.64
N ALA A 311 -23.04 -35.18 -3.67
CA ALA A 311 -22.48 -36.00 -4.75
C ALA A 311 -23.39 -35.96 -6.00
N GLU A 312 -23.30 -34.91 -6.81
CA GLU A 312 -23.98 -34.84 -8.12
C GLU A 312 -23.34 -33.79 -9.07
N ALA A 313 -22.13 -34.08 -9.56
CA ALA A 313 -21.49 -33.39 -10.71
C ALA A 313 -20.27 -34.18 -11.24
N ALA A 314 -20.48 -35.44 -11.65
CA ALA A 314 -19.42 -36.32 -12.14
C ALA A 314 -19.88 -37.22 -13.29
N ASP A 315 -20.54 -36.64 -14.29
CA ASP A 315 -20.71 -37.17 -15.65
C ASP A 315 -20.78 -35.96 -16.62
N ASP A 316 -20.40 -36.15 -17.89
CA ASP A 316 -20.35 -35.18 -19.03
C ASP A 316 -19.01 -34.50 -19.41
N ALA A 317 -17.88 -34.80 -18.77
CA ALA A 317 -16.56 -34.24 -19.16
C ALA A 317 -15.59 -35.23 -19.83
N ALA A 318 -16.09 -36.39 -20.30
CA ALA A 318 -15.25 -37.52 -20.74
C ALA A 318 -15.51 -38.01 -22.18
N GLU A 319 -16.07 -37.19 -23.09
CA GLU A 319 -16.21 -37.57 -24.51
C GLU A 319 -15.99 -36.41 -25.50
N GLN A 320 -14.71 -36.08 -25.74
CA GLN A 320 -14.21 -35.60 -27.04
C GLN A 320 -12.67 -35.53 -27.07
N ALA A 321 -12.03 -36.64 -27.43
CA ALA A 321 -10.59 -36.72 -27.69
C ALA A 321 -10.26 -37.72 -28.81
N THR A 322 -10.46 -37.30 -30.06
CA THR A 322 -9.88 -37.91 -31.27
C THR A 322 -9.44 -36.79 -32.19
N LEU A 323 -8.13 -36.55 -32.33
CA LEU A 323 -7.23 -37.17 -33.31
C LEU A 323 -7.47 -36.68 -34.75
N GLU A 324 -6.65 -35.72 -35.19
CA GLU A 324 -6.19 -35.67 -36.58
C GLU A 324 -4.81 -34.98 -36.67
N THR A 325 -3.86 -35.65 -37.33
CA THR A 325 -2.48 -35.20 -37.56
C THR A 325 -2.08 -35.51 -39.00
N VAL A 326 -1.80 -34.50 -39.82
CA VAL A 326 -1.07 -34.58 -41.11
C VAL A 326 -0.36 -33.22 -41.30
N GLU A 327 0.95 -33.10 -41.07
CA GLU A 327 2.04 -33.16 -42.06
C GLU A 327 1.91 -32.25 -43.31
N GLY A 328 2.94 -31.44 -43.62
CA GLY A 328 3.03 -30.76 -44.93
C GLY A 328 4.01 -29.59 -45.11
N ALA A 329 5.27 -29.90 -45.51
CA ALA A 329 6.14 -29.13 -46.42
C ALA A 329 6.63 -27.68 -46.12
N THR A 330 7.92 -27.61 -45.76
CA THR A 330 9.00 -26.70 -46.23
C THR A 330 8.77 -25.69 -47.37
N ALA A 331 9.35 -24.48 -47.24
CA ALA A 331 10.38 -23.93 -48.17
C ALA A 331 10.98 -22.58 -47.69
N GLU A 332 12.20 -22.26 -48.13
CA GLU A 332 13.01 -21.09 -47.76
C GLU A 332 12.80 -19.88 -48.71
N SER A 333 13.15 -18.65 -48.28
CA SER A 333 13.57 -17.56 -49.17
C SER A 333 14.28 -16.43 -48.42
N GLU A 334 15.51 -16.10 -48.84
CA GLU A 334 16.27 -14.91 -48.42
C GLU A 334 15.84 -13.64 -49.21
N GLY A 335 16.07 -12.44 -48.68
CA GLY A 335 15.58 -11.19 -49.31
C GLY A 335 16.23 -9.88 -48.83
N SER A 336 17.40 -9.58 -49.38
CA SER A 336 18.31 -8.44 -49.11
C SER A 336 17.72 -7.00 -49.06
N ALA A 337 18.05 -6.29 -47.96
CA ALA A 337 18.75 -4.98 -47.85
C ALA A 337 18.34 -3.64 -48.55
N VAL A 338 18.85 -2.56 -47.92
CA VAL A 338 19.13 -1.16 -48.39
C VAL A 338 18.03 -0.09 -48.30
N GLY A 339 18.03 0.64 -47.16
CA GLY A 339 18.60 2.00 -47.05
C GLY A 339 17.94 3.24 -47.72
N ALA A 340 17.73 4.30 -46.92
CA ALA A 340 17.84 5.70 -47.35
C ALA A 340 18.01 6.65 -46.13
N GLU A 341 19.02 7.51 -46.15
CA GLU A 341 19.13 8.69 -45.26
C GLU A 341 18.32 9.87 -45.84
N GLY A 342 17.90 10.80 -44.99
CA GLY A 342 17.22 12.03 -45.42
C GLY A 342 17.28 13.12 -44.34
N THR A 343 18.23 14.03 -44.48
CA THR A 343 18.39 15.21 -43.61
C THR A 343 17.45 16.35 -44.02
N GLY A 344 17.02 17.16 -43.05
CA GLY A 344 16.20 18.35 -43.31
C GLY A 344 15.98 19.19 -42.05
N ALA A 345 16.79 20.23 -41.88
CA ALA A 345 16.62 21.25 -40.84
C ALA A 345 15.87 22.46 -41.40
N GLY A 346 15.15 23.23 -40.57
CA GLY A 346 14.73 24.57 -40.98
C GLY A 346 13.65 25.27 -40.16
N ALA A 347 14.07 26.40 -39.58
CA ALA A 347 13.32 27.66 -39.42
C ALA A 347 12.37 27.87 -38.23
N ASP A 348 12.64 29.00 -37.56
CA ASP A 348 11.87 29.63 -36.48
C ASP A 348 10.56 30.27 -36.97
N GLY A 349 9.64 30.52 -36.03
CA GLY A 349 8.43 31.31 -36.25
C GLY A 349 8.00 32.01 -34.95
N ASP A 350 8.16 33.33 -34.90
CA ASP A 350 7.89 34.19 -33.74
C ASP A 350 6.46 34.77 -33.78
N GLY A 351 5.89 35.01 -32.59
CA GLY A 351 4.81 35.98 -32.34
C GLY A 351 3.37 35.61 -32.70
N ALA A 352 2.51 35.44 -31.68
CA ALA A 352 1.35 36.33 -31.43
C ALA A 352 0.63 35.96 -30.12
N ALA A 353 -0.09 36.94 -29.55
CA ALA A 353 -0.78 36.81 -28.26
C ALA A 353 -2.13 36.07 -28.34
N GLY A 354 -2.49 35.39 -27.25
CA GLY A 354 -3.82 34.87 -26.98
C GLY A 354 -4.11 34.93 -25.48
N ASP A 355 -5.13 35.70 -25.10
CA ASP A 355 -5.70 35.67 -23.75
C ASP A 355 -6.63 34.45 -23.70
N GLU A 356 -6.21 33.38 -23.04
CA GLU A 356 -6.95 32.11 -23.04
C GLU A 356 -7.11 31.57 -21.62
N SER A 357 -8.38 31.50 -21.20
CA SER A 357 -8.84 30.81 -20.00
C SER A 357 -8.53 29.32 -20.12
N ALA A 358 -7.32 28.92 -19.73
CA ALA A 358 -6.86 27.55 -19.84
C ALA A 358 -7.64 26.65 -18.86
N ALA A 359 -8.62 25.93 -19.41
CA ALA A 359 -9.16 24.73 -18.78
C ALA A 359 -8.01 23.81 -18.39
N ALA A 360 -8.10 23.18 -17.21
CA ALA A 360 -7.03 22.39 -16.64
C ALA A 360 -6.72 21.14 -17.49
N GLY A 361 -5.80 21.29 -18.45
CA GLY A 361 -5.15 20.17 -19.11
C GLY A 361 -4.37 19.38 -18.06
N THR A 362 -4.79 18.14 -17.81
CA THR A 362 -4.11 17.23 -16.89
C THR A 362 -2.66 17.06 -17.34
N ALA A 363 -1.72 17.62 -16.57
CA ALA A 363 -0.30 17.53 -16.88
C ALA A 363 0.14 16.07 -16.99
N ALA A 364 1.10 15.77 -17.87
CA ALA A 364 1.62 14.42 -18.02
C ALA A 364 2.17 13.90 -16.67
N GLY A 365 1.70 12.73 -16.22
CA GLY A 365 2.03 12.18 -14.91
C GLY A 365 1.25 12.77 -13.73
N ALA A 366 0.21 13.57 -13.95
CA ALA A 366 -0.68 13.99 -12.87
C ALA A 366 -1.63 12.86 -12.44
N VAL A 367 -1.84 12.74 -11.14
CA VAL A 367 -2.66 11.73 -10.47
C VAL A 367 -3.82 12.43 -9.77
N VAL A 368 -5.04 11.98 -10.03
CA VAL A 368 -6.26 12.56 -9.45
C VAL A 368 -6.62 11.84 -8.15
N GLY A 369 -6.96 12.60 -7.13
CA GLY A 369 -7.54 12.14 -5.88
C GLY A 369 -8.90 12.78 -5.59
N ASP A 370 -9.41 12.56 -4.38
CA ASP A 370 -10.70 13.08 -3.91
C ASP A 370 -10.57 14.56 -3.53
N GLY A 371 -11.00 15.45 -4.44
CA GLY A 371 -10.91 16.90 -4.26
C GLY A 371 -9.51 17.51 -4.50
N TRP A 372 -8.53 16.71 -4.92
CA TRP A 372 -7.16 17.17 -5.21
C TRP A 372 -6.56 16.51 -6.45
N VAL A 373 -5.56 17.17 -7.04
CA VAL A 373 -4.72 16.64 -8.13
C VAL A 373 -3.26 16.78 -7.75
N ALA A 374 -2.51 15.68 -7.81
CA ALA A 374 -1.08 15.63 -7.58
C ALA A 374 -0.33 15.66 -8.93
N SER A 375 0.69 16.50 -9.07
CA SER A 375 1.57 16.52 -10.24
C SER A 375 3.05 16.52 -9.83
N PRO A 376 3.96 15.99 -10.67
CA PRO A 376 5.41 16.09 -10.43
C PRO A 376 5.87 17.56 -10.42
N ASP A 377 6.79 17.91 -9.51
CA ASP A 377 7.42 19.24 -9.40
C ASP A 377 8.86 19.11 -8.86
N GLY A 378 9.76 18.59 -9.70
CA GLY A 378 11.13 18.25 -9.30
C GLY A 378 11.16 17.09 -8.30
N GLU A 379 11.80 17.27 -7.15
CA GLU A 379 11.73 16.30 -6.04
C GLU A 379 10.38 16.32 -5.27
N PHE A 380 9.48 17.24 -5.59
CA PHE A 380 8.24 17.47 -4.84
C PHE A 380 7.01 16.97 -5.57
N VAL A 381 6.02 16.52 -4.79
CA VAL A 381 4.64 16.42 -5.24
C VAL A 381 4.00 17.79 -5.09
N ARG A 382 3.54 18.39 -6.19
CA ARG A 382 2.66 19.55 -6.17
C ARG A 382 1.22 19.08 -6.06
N LEU A 383 0.52 19.47 -5.00
CA LEU A 383 -0.93 19.33 -4.94
C LEU A 383 -1.60 20.59 -5.46
N THR A 384 -2.75 20.40 -6.09
CA THR A 384 -3.71 21.44 -6.41
C THR A 384 -5.09 20.98 -5.91
N ALA A 385 -5.74 21.79 -5.07
CA ALA A 385 -7.02 21.46 -4.45
C ALA A 385 -7.89 22.73 -4.32
N VAL A 386 -9.20 22.56 -4.17
CA VAL A 386 -10.10 23.68 -3.82
C VAL A 386 -10.11 23.82 -2.30
N ASP A 387 -9.77 25.00 -1.79
CA ASP A 387 -9.91 25.33 -0.38
C ASP A 387 -11.40 25.48 -0.03
N ALA A 388 -11.91 24.57 0.80
CA ALA A 388 -13.31 24.53 1.19
C ALA A 388 -13.80 25.78 1.94
N SER A 389 -12.89 26.58 2.53
CA SER A 389 -13.23 27.80 3.26
C SER A 389 -13.35 29.04 2.37
N THR A 390 -12.64 29.08 1.25
CA THR A 390 -12.60 30.23 0.33
C THR A 390 -13.18 29.95 -1.05
N GLY A 391 -13.36 28.69 -1.43
CA GLY A 391 -13.71 28.25 -2.78
C GLY A 391 -12.59 28.44 -3.81
N ALA A 392 -11.40 28.89 -3.39
CA ALA A 392 -10.28 29.17 -4.28
C ALA A 392 -9.45 27.90 -4.57
N THR A 393 -8.98 27.77 -5.80
CA THR A 393 -7.99 26.76 -6.16
C THR A 393 -6.62 27.16 -5.60
N VAL A 394 -6.04 26.32 -4.74
CA VAL A 394 -4.73 26.52 -4.12
C VAL A 394 -3.77 25.44 -4.63
N SER A 395 -2.54 25.83 -4.99
CA SER A 395 -1.49 24.91 -5.46
C SER A 395 -0.19 25.09 -4.67
N TRP A 396 0.37 23.99 -4.13
CA TRP A 396 1.56 24.02 -3.29
C TRP A 396 2.37 22.71 -3.37
N ARG A 397 3.67 22.79 -3.07
CA ARG A 397 4.52 21.60 -2.85
C ARG A 397 4.11 20.93 -1.54
N ALA A 398 3.43 19.79 -1.62
CA ALA A 398 2.78 19.12 -0.49
C ALA A 398 3.57 17.94 0.06
N GLY A 399 4.22 17.17 -0.81
CA GLY A 399 5.00 15.97 -0.45
C GLY A 399 6.28 15.89 -1.26
N VAL A 400 6.99 14.77 -1.15
CA VAL A 400 8.20 14.46 -1.94
C VAL A 400 8.02 13.19 -2.76
N GLY A 401 8.80 13.08 -3.84
CA GLY A 401 8.72 12.03 -4.85
C GLY A 401 7.84 12.39 -6.05
N THR A 402 7.89 11.53 -7.07
CA THR A 402 7.04 11.63 -8.26
C THR A 402 5.71 10.90 -7.99
N PRO A 403 4.54 11.55 -8.11
CA PRO A 403 3.25 10.86 -7.96
C PRO A 403 3.08 9.81 -9.07
N VAL A 404 2.59 8.61 -8.72
CA VAL A 404 2.42 7.50 -9.68
C VAL A 404 1.01 6.91 -9.71
N TRP A 405 0.25 6.98 -8.60
CA TRP A 405 -1.08 6.38 -8.50
C TRP A 405 -1.86 6.87 -7.26
N SER A 406 -3.19 6.76 -7.27
CA SER A 406 -4.05 7.04 -6.11
C SER A 406 -5.29 6.14 -6.10
N ASP A 407 -5.83 5.85 -4.90
CA ASP A 407 -7.17 5.28 -4.69
C ASP A 407 -8.26 6.34 -4.45
N GLY A 408 -7.95 7.62 -4.73
CA GLY A 408 -8.75 8.78 -4.34
C GLY A 408 -8.29 9.39 -3.01
N ARG A 409 -8.04 8.58 -1.98
CA ARG A 409 -7.71 9.07 -0.63
C ARG A 409 -6.20 9.15 -0.39
N ARG A 410 -5.51 8.08 -0.78
CA ARG A 410 -4.07 7.87 -0.60
C ARG A 410 -3.35 8.18 -1.90
N LEU A 411 -2.16 8.76 -1.81
CA LEU A 411 -1.27 8.99 -2.96
C LEU A 411 -0.03 8.10 -2.84
N LEU A 412 0.28 7.39 -3.90
CA LEU A 412 1.56 6.71 -4.07
C LEU A 412 2.51 7.61 -4.85
N ALA A 413 3.74 7.74 -4.34
CA ALA A 413 4.83 8.44 -4.99
C ALA A 413 6.12 7.62 -4.92
N LEU A 414 6.99 7.77 -5.92
CA LEU A 414 8.31 7.13 -5.95
C LEU A 414 9.42 8.16 -5.70
N ARG A 415 10.39 7.80 -4.87
CA ARG A 415 11.61 8.61 -4.62
C ARG A 415 12.82 7.69 -4.48
N SER A 416 13.73 7.73 -5.46
CA SER A 416 15.02 7.03 -5.40
C SER A 416 14.92 5.52 -5.06
N GLY A 417 14.01 4.81 -5.72
CA GLY A 417 13.75 3.37 -5.48
C GLY A 417 12.77 3.08 -4.34
N LYS A 418 12.49 4.05 -3.47
CA LYS A 418 11.50 3.93 -2.40
C LYS A 418 10.09 4.24 -2.87
N LEU A 419 9.12 3.47 -2.36
CA LEU A 419 7.70 3.76 -2.44
C LEU A 419 7.25 4.54 -1.21
N LEU A 420 6.60 5.67 -1.45
CA LEU A 420 6.00 6.53 -0.43
C LEU A 420 4.48 6.45 -0.56
N VAL A 421 3.78 6.25 0.57
CA VAL A 421 2.31 6.32 0.63
C VAL A 421 1.92 7.48 1.51
N TYR A 422 1.24 8.46 0.93
CA TYR A 422 0.66 9.60 1.63
C TYR A 422 -0.85 9.44 1.80
N ASP A 423 -1.36 10.10 2.82
CA ASP A 423 -2.77 10.43 3.03
C ASP A 423 -2.85 11.94 3.33
N PHE A 424 -3.99 12.56 3.04
CA PHE A 424 -4.15 14.01 3.07
C PHE A 424 -5.36 14.41 3.93
N LEU A 425 -5.09 14.94 5.12
CA LEU A 425 -6.13 15.34 6.06
C LEU A 425 -6.49 16.82 5.90
N LEU A 426 -7.77 17.15 6.03
CA LEU A 426 -8.26 18.54 6.11
C LEU A 426 -7.63 19.27 7.31
N ARG A 427 -7.44 20.59 7.17
CA ARG A 427 -6.80 21.47 8.15
C ARG A 427 -7.71 22.52 8.77
#